data_AF-T1EK83-F1
#
_entry.id   AF-T1EK83-F1
#
_cell.length_a   1.000
_cell.length_b   1.000
_cell.length_c   1.000
_cell.angle_alpha   90.00
_cell.angle_beta   90.00
_cell.angle_gamma   90.00
#
_symmetry.space_group_name_H-M   'P 1'
#
loop_
_entity.id
_entity.type
_entity.pdbx_description
1 polymer ?
#
loop_
_entity_poly.entity_id
_entity_poly.type
_entity_poly.pdbx_seq_one_letter_code
_entity_poly.pdbx_strand_id
1 'polypeptide(L)' 'QRRLESNERERHRMHLLNDAFQELREVIPHVRSGRKLSKIETLTLARNFIKALTNVV' A
#
# COMPACT_ATOMS: atom_id res chain seq x y z
N GLN A 1 20.63 -24.54 -3.15
CA GLN A 1 19.53 -24.35 -4.11
C GLN A 1 18.17 -24.04 -3.48
N ARG A 2 17.36 -25.01 -3.04
CA ARG A 2 15.93 -24.81 -2.72
C ARG A 2 15.58 -23.65 -1.76
N ARG A 3 16.36 -23.46 -0.69
CA ARG A 3 16.14 -22.35 0.26
C ARG A 3 16.41 -20.97 -0.37
N LEU A 4 17.42 -20.87 -1.23
CA LEU A 4 17.79 -19.63 -1.92
C LEU A 4 16.69 -19.22 -2.90
N GLU A 5 16.24 -20.15 -3.73
CA GLU A 5 15.14 -19.93 -4.68
C GLU A 5 13.84 -19.54 -3.96
N SER A 6 13.54 -20.16 -2.81
CA SER A 6 12.37 -19.79 -2.01
C SER A 6 12.47 -18.37 -1.45
N ASN A 7 13.66 -17.96 -0.99
CA ASN A 7 13.89 -16.62 -0.48
C ASN A 7 13.78 -15.55 -1.58
N GLU A 8 14.27 -15.86 -2.79
CA GLU A 8 14.15 -14.97 -3.95
C GLU A 8 12.69 -14.78 -4.37
N ARG A 9 11.90 -15.87 -4.41
CA ARG A 9 10.46 -15.77 -4.69
C ARG A 9 9.74 -14.91 -3.66
N GLU A 10 10.03 -15.09 -2.37
CA GLU A 10 9.40 -14.27 -1.32
C GLU A 10 9.83 -12.81 -1.41
N ARG A 11 11.09 -12.53 -1.75
CA ARG A 11 11.57 -11.17 -1.99
C ARG A 11 10.81 -10.53 -3.15
N HIS A 12 10.65 -11.23 -4.27
CA HIS A 12 9.89 -10.74 -5.42
C HIS A 12 8.42 -10.47 -5.05
N ARG A 13 7.77 -11.39 -4.33
CA ARG A 13 6.41 -11.21 -3.82
C ARG A 13 6.28 -9.96 -2.96
N MET A 14 7.25 -9.72 -2.09
CA MET A 14 7.28 -8.54 -1.23
C MET A 14 7.55 -7.24 -1.98
N HIS A 15 8.33 -7.26 -3.07
CA HIS A 15 8.48 -6.10 -3.97
C HIS A 15 7.14 -5.72 -4.59
N LEU A 16 6.46 -6.66 -5.25
CA LEU A 16 5.13 -6.44 -5.82
C LEU A 16 4.13 -5.88 -4.81
N LEU A 17 4.13 -6.44 -3.58
CA LEU A 17 3.27 -5.95 -2.51
C LEU A 17 3.60 -4.51 -2.10
N ASN A 18 4.89 -4.17 -2.00
CA ASN A 18 5.32 -2.83 -1.61
C ASN A 18 5.02 -1.79 -2.69
N ASP A 19 5.12 -2.18 -3.97
CA ASP A 19 4.80 -1.33 -5.12
C ASP A 19 3.29 -1.02 -5.16
N ALA A 20 2.43 -2.03 -5.02
CA ALA A 20 0.98 -1.82 -4.88
C ALA A 20 0.62 -0.95 -3.65
N PHE A 21 1.36 -1.10 -2.54
CA PHE A 21 1.20 -0.23 -1.38
C PHE A 21 1.60 1.22 -1.66
N GLN A 22 2.56 1.44 -2.56
CA GLN A 22 3.00 2.78 -2.95
C GLN A 22 1.96 3.43 -3.85
N GLU A 23 1.45 2.73 -4.86
CA GLU A 23 0.34 3.19 -5.70
C GLU A 23 -0.90 3.55 -4.86
N LEU A 24 -1.23 2.74 -3.85
CA LEU A 24 -2.33 3.04 -2.93
C LEU A 24 -2.11 4.34 -2.14
N ARG A 25 -0.87 4.68 -1.78
CA ARG A 25 -0.58 5.95 -1.07
C ARG A 25 -0.81 7.17 -1.95
N GLU A 26 -0.52 7.04 -3.25
CA GLU A 26 -0.59 8.14 -4.21
C GLU A 26 -2.03 8.59 -4.47
N VAL A 27 -2.99 7.69 -4.33
CA VAL A 27 -4.42 7.98 -4.53
C VAL A 27 -5.15 8.42 -3.26
N ILE A 28 -4.53 8.32 -2.06
CA ILE A 28 -5.15 8.78 -0.81
C ILE A 28 -5.05 10.31 -0.72
N PRO A 29 -6.18 11.03 -0.60
CA PRO A 29 -6.17 12.49 -0.54
C PRO A 29 -5.51 13.02 0.74
N HIS A 30 -5.02 14.25 0.68
CA HIS A 30 -4.36 14.97 1.79
C HIS A 30 -3.03 14.39 2.29
N VAL A 31 -2.46 13.38 1.63
CA VAL A 31 -1.04 12.99 1.80
C VAL A 31 -0.13 13.97 1.05
N ARG A 32 -0.37 15.28 1.22
CA ARG A 32 0.34 16.36 0.50
C ARG A 32 1.49 16.91 1.34
N SER A 33 2.43 16.10 1.82
CA SER A 33 3.52 16.66 2.66
C SER A 33 4.79 15.81 2.73
N GLY A 34 5.15 15.06 1.69
CA GLY A 34 6.41 14.31 1.66
C GLY A 34 6.57 13.21 2.75
N ARG A 35 5.55 13.01 3.60
CA ARG A 35 5.56 11.99 4.64
C ARG A 35 5.03 10.68 4.07
N LYS A 36 5.88 9.66 4.06
CA LYS A 36 5.47 8.30 3.71
C LYS A 36 4.60 7.71 4.83
N LEU A 37 3.35 7.40 4.51
CA LEU A 37 2.45 6.71 5.44
C LEU A 37 2.95 5.29 5.75
N SER A 38 2.83 4.87 7.01
CA SER A 38 3.00 3.47 7.38
C SER A 38 1.96 2.58 6.69
N LYS A 39 2.19 1.26 6.65
CA LYS A 39 1.25 0.31 6.03
C LYS A 39 -0.13 0.36 6.69
N ILE A 40 -0.17 0.46 8.03
CA ILE A 40 -1.43 0.51 8.77
C ILE A 40 -2.20 1.82 8.53
N GLU A 41 -1.50 2.96 8.54
CA GLU A 41 -2.13 4.25 8.21
C GLU A 41 -2.68 4.26 6.79
N THR A 42 -1.91 3.75 5.81
CA THR A 42 -2.33 3.65 4.41
C THR A 42 -3.64 2.87 4.28
N LEU A 43 -3.72 1.68 4.90
CA LEU A 43 -4.94 0.85 4.85
C LEU A 43 -6.13 1.52 5.57
N THR A 44 -5.86 2.21 6.67
CA THR A 44 -6.90 2.89 7.46
C THR A 44 -7.49 4.06 6.68
N LEU A 45 -6.63 4.90 6.10
CA LEU A 45 -7.04 6.04 5.30
C LEU A 45 -7.72 5.61 4.00
N ALA A 46 -7.20 4.59 3.30
CA ALA A 46 -7.85 4.06 2.09
C ALA A 46 -9.29 3.60 2.36
N ARG A 47 -9.51 2.85 3.45
CA ARG A 47 -10.85 2.40 3.85
C ARG A 47 -11.78 3.57 4.12
N ASN A 48 -11.31 4.57 4.87
CA ASN A 48 -12.10 5.75 5.20
C ASN A 48 -12.40 6.59 3.95
N PHE A 49 -11.45 6.68 3.03
CA PHE A 49 -11.62 7.39 1.77
C PHE A 49 -12.68 6.74 0.89
N ILE A 50 -12.65 5.41 0.74
CA ILE A 50 -13.71 4.66 0.05
C ILE A 50 -15.07 4.95 0.69
N LYS A 51 -15.19 4.84 2.02
CA LYS A 51 -16.45 5.16 2.74
C LYS A 51 -16.93 6.59 2.48
N ALA A 52 -16.02 7.57 2.50
CA ALA A 52 -16.35 8.96 2.25
C ALA A 52 -16.88 9.15 0.82
N LEU A 53 -16.23 8.56 -0.19
CA LEU A 53 -16.71 8.60 -1.57
C LEU A 53 -18.06 7.91 -1.76
N THR A 54 -18.27 6.76 -1.11
CA THR A 54 -19.54 6.01 -1.20
C THR A 54 -20.70 6.75 -0.53
N ASN A 55 -20.44 7.54 0.52
CA ASN A 55 -21.47 8.34 1.21
C ASN A 55 -21.74 9.70 0.55
N VAL A 56 -20.91 10.11 -0.40
CA VAL A 56 -21.06 11.37 -1.17
C VAL A 56 -21.95 11.17 -2.42
N VAL A 57 -22.31 9.92 -2.71
CA VAL A 57 -23.31 9.52 -3.72
C VAL A 57 -24.64 9.26 -3.01
#